data_AF-A0A7J6F7M6-F1
#
_entry.id   AF-A0A7J6F7M6-F1
#
_cell.length_a   1.000
_cell.length_b   1.000
_cell.length_c   1.000
_cell.angle_alpha   90.00
_cell.angle_beta   90.00
_cell.angle_gamma   90.00
#
_symmetry.space_group_name_H-M   'P 1'
#
loop_
_entity.id
_entity.type
_entity.pdbx_description
1 polymer ?
#
loop_
_entity_poly.entity_id
_entity_poly.type
_entity_poly.pdbx_seq_one_letter_code
_entity_poly.pdbx_strand_id
1 'polypeptide(L)'
;MAYCQFLVLFFLMSFTTPLSSTSTAYEVLEGYDFPVGLLPNGVLGYKLDNFTGTFFAYLNGSCSFTVDSYELKYNPIIAGKITSNKLYYLSGIEVKIAFFWLKIVSVTRNNDELEFSVGFASANFDVSNFEESPTCGCGFDCVGYGNAAMKGTTKLSNRLVSFSSKNRKTRIETMSHTAILIAVAVAVVMLSQLATSSPDVEDKRSAYEVLQDFDLPMGILPKGVNSYELDRSNGRFYAHFNGSCSFSLEGSYQLKYKSTISGYISKDKLTKLTGVSVKVLFLWLNIVEVVRDGNDLEFSVGLASASFSIDNFFECPQCGCGLNCNNGQVRKLKFNPSVSSI
;
A
#
# COMPACT_ATOMS: atom_id res chain seq x y z
N MET A 1 -38.60 48.86 70.87
CA MET A 1 -38.72 48.31 69.50
C MET A 1 -37.66 49.04 68.68
N ALA A 2 -36.57 48.35 68.36
CA ALA A 2 -35.33 48.93 67.86
C ALA A 2 -35.18 48.69 66.35
N TYR A 3 -34.59 49.69 65.71
CA TYR A 3 -34.24 49.84 64.30
C TYR A 3 -33.51 48.62 63.70
N CYS A 4 -33.85 48.27 62.46
CA CYS A 4 -33.02 47.41 61.61
C CYS A 4 -32.82 48.12 60.27
N GLN A 5 -31.82 48.98 60.24
CA GLN A 5 -31.34 49.72 59.09
C GLN A 5 -29.95 49.21 58.73
N PHE A 6 -29.75 48.94 57.43
CA PHE A 6 -28.48 48.70 56.73
C PHE A 6 -27.69 47.41 57.02
N LEU A 7 -27.51 46.58 56.00
CA LEU A 7 -26.20 46.41 55.36
C LEU A 7 -26.32 45.70 54.01
N VAL A 8 -26.16 46.52 52.96
CA VAL A 8 -25.86 46.11 51.60
C VAL A 8 -24.51 45.41 51.61
N LEU A 9 -24.51 44.09 51.38
CA LEU A 9 -23.34 43.33 50.95
C LEU A 9 -23.63 42.83 49.53
N PHE A 10 -23.53 43.76 48.58
CA PHE A 10 -23.40 43.42 47.16
C PHE A 10 -22.03 42.76 47.01
N PHE A 11 -21.99 41.44 47.17
CA PHE A 11 -20.83 40.64 46.86
C PHE A 11 -20.63 40.75 45.34
N LEU A 12 -19.72 41.64 44.93
CA LEU A 12 -19.14 41.67 43.60
C LEU A 12 -18.38 40.34 43.42
N MET A 13 -19.12 39.25 43.13
CA MET A 13 -18.55 38.16 42.36
C MET A 13 -18.24 38.75 41.01
N SER A 14 -17.00 39.19 40.84
CA SER A 14 -16.36 39.22 39.55
C SER A 14 -16.50 37.81 38.98
N PHE A 15 -17.55 37.56 38.20
CA PHE A 15 -17.57 36.46 37.26
C PHE A 15 -16.51 36.80 36.22
N THR A 16 -15.25 36.52 36.53
CA THR A 16 -14.25 36.26 35.50
C THR A 16 -14.76 35.02 34.78
N THR A 17 -15.46 35.23 33.66
CA THR A 17 -15.70 34.19 32.68
C THR A 17 -14.34 33.55 32.39
N PRO A 18 -14.16 32.23 32.61
CA PRO A 18 -12.94 31.59 32.15
C PRO A 18 -12.86 31.83 30.65
N LEU A 19 -11.74 32.38 30.18
CA LEU A 19 -11.41 32.38 28.76
C LEU A 19 -11.50 30.91 28.33
N SER A 20 -12.53 30.57 27.55
CA SER A 20 -12.58 29.30 26.86
C SER A 20 -11.48 29.36 25.80
N SER A 21 -10.27 28.96 26.19
CA SER A 21 -9.21 28.66 25.23
C SER A 21 -9.66 27.41 24.50
N THR A 22 -10.42 27.60 23.43
CA THR A 22 -10.72 26.53 22.48
C THR A 22 -9.38 26.07 21.95
N SER A 23 -8.95 24.88 22.36
CA SER A 23 -7.66 24.33 21.93
C SER A 23 -7.61 24.29 20.41
N THR A 24 -6.46 24.54 19.81
CA THR A 24 -6.32 24.44 18.34
C THR A 24 -6.31 22.98 17.90
N ALA A 25 -6.51 22.70 16.60
CA ALA A 25 -6.41 21.35 16.08
C ALA A 25 -5.01 20.74 16.29
N TYR A 26 -3.97 21.58 16.28
CA TYR A 26 -2.58 21.19 16.53
C TYR A 26 -2.37 20.79 18.00
N GLU A 27 -2.87 21.59 18.94
CA GLU A 27 -2.82 21.26 20.38
C GLU A 27 -3.59 19.97 20.69
N VAL A 28 -4.68 19.71 19.97
CA VAL A 28 -5.40 18.42 20.08
C VAL A 28 -4.53 17.27 19.61
N LEU A 29 -3.80 17.38 18.50
CA LEU A 29 -2.85 16.33 18.08
C LEU A 29 -1.78 16.07 19.13
N GLU A 30 -1.16 17.13 19.66
CA GLU A 30 -0.14 17.02 20.71
C GLU A 30 -0.69 16.35 21.97
N GLY A 31 -1.94 16.64 22.34
CA GLY A 31 -2.63 15.99 23.46
C GLY A 31 -2.82 14.47 23.30
N TYR A 32 -2.77 13.96 22.07
CA TYR A 32 -2.77 12.52 21.76
C TYR A 32 -1.38 11.99 21.38
N ASP A 33 -0.32 12.73 21.73
CA ASP A 33 1.08 12.41 21.39
C ASP A 33 1.31 12.28 19.88
N PHE A 34 0.74 13.18 19.09
CA PHE A 34 1.07 13.33 17.66
C PHE A 34 1.71 14.68 17.39
N PRO A 35 2.73 14.74 16.51
CA PRO A 35 3.35 16.00 16.16
C PRO A 35 2.41 16.84 15.29
N VAL A 36 2.54 18.16 15.40
CA VAL A 36 1.65 19.11 14.73
C VAL A 36 1.72 19.01 13.19
N GLY A 37 2.87 18.58 12.64
CA GLY A 37 3.13 18.45 11.21
C GLY A 37 2.36 17.37 10.47
N LEU A 38 1.46 16.66 11.15
CA LEU A 38 0.46 15.82 10.49
C LEU A 38 -0.69 16.62 9.84
N LEU A 39 -0.82 17.90 10.15
CA LEU A 39 -1.75 18.82 9.51
C LEU A 39 -1.01 19.99 8.86
N PRO A 40 -1.42 20.44 7.67
CA PRO A 40 -0.84 21.63 7.06
C PRO A 40 -1.23 22.90 7.83
N ASN A 41 -0.41 23.94 7.73
CA ASN A 41 -0.71 25.27 8.24
C ASN A 41 -2.05 25.79 7.69
N GLY A 42 -2.80 26.51 8.52
CA GLY A 42 -4.06 27.16 8.13
C GLY A 42 -5.33 26.33 8.34
N VAL A 43 -5.31 25.32 9.22
CA VAL A 43 -6.54 24.70 9.74
C VAL A 43 -7.44 25.76 10.38
N LEU A 44 -8.64 25.94 9.83
CA LEU A 44 -9.63 26.95 10.26
C LEU A 44 -10.36 26.55 11.55
N GLY A 45 -10.43 25.24 11.81
CA GLY A 45 -11.10 24.69 12.98
C GLY A 45 -11.21 23.17 12.90
N TYR A 46 -11.78 22.57 13.94
CA TYR A 46 -11.97 21.13 14.02
C TYR A 46 -13.25 20.77 14.79
N LYS A 47 -13.62 19.49 14.71
CA LYS A 47 -14.57 18.82 15.61
C LYS A 47 -13.90 17.57 16.13
N LEU A 48 -14.07 17.27 17.42
CA LEU A 48 -13.64 16.03 18.03
C LEU A 48 -14.75 15.52 18.95
N ASP A 49 -15.13 14.26 18.76
CA ASP A 49 -15.90 13.51 19.74
C ASP A 49 -14.93 12.74 20.63
N ASN A 50 -14.76 13.18 21.88
CA ASN A 50 -13.83 12.57 22.83
C ASN A 50 -14.21 11.13 23.24
N PHE A 51 -15.45 10.70 23.03
CA PHE A 51 -15.88 9.34 23.37
C PHE A 51 -15.56 8.36 22.26
N THR A 52 -15.83 8.76 21.01
CA THR A 52 -15.62 7.88 19.85
C THR A 52 -14.23 8.04 19.24
N GLY A 53 -13.56 9.17 19.51
CA GLY A 53 -12.33 9.61 18.85
C GLY A 53 -12.56 10.14 17.43
N THR A 54 -13.80 10.25 16.96
CA THR A 54 -14.08 10.74 15.61
C THR A 54 -13.76 12.22 15.50
N PHE A 55 -12.97 12.60 14.50
CA PHE A 55 -12.55 13.97 14.29
C PHE A 55 -12.77 14.46 12.86
N PHE A 56 -12.85 15.79 12.72
CA PHE A 56 -12.82 16.52 11.46
C PHE A 56 -11.90 17.72 11.62
N ALA A 57 -11.01 17.97 10.66
CA ALA A 57 -10.23 19.21 10.56
C ALA A 57 -10.56 19.91 9.23
N TYR A 58 -10.76 21.23 9.30
CA TYR A 58 -11.26 22.03 8.17
C TYR A 58 -10.17 22.96 7.65
N LEU A 59 -9.87 22.87 6.36
CA LEU A 59 -8.92 23.75 5.66
C LEU A 59 -9.67 24.79 4.80
N ASN A 60 -8.98 25.89 4.47
CA ASN A 60 -9.49 26.89 3.54
C ASN A 60 -9.27 26.46 2.07
N GLY A 61 -9.89 25.35 1.68
CA GLY A 61 -9.69 24.72 0.36
C GLY A 61 -8.71 23.55 0.40
N SER A 62 -8.42 22.96 -0.76
CA SER A 62 -7.46 21.87 -0.88
C SER A 62 -6.03 22.38 -0.74
N CYS A 63 -5.17 21.59 -0.12
CA CYS A 63 -3.76 21.92 0.08
C CYS A 63 -2.89 20.87 -0.61
N SER A 64 -1.96 21.30 -1.46
CA SER A 64 -1.02 20.40 -2.12
C SER A 64 0.40 20.92 -1.99
N PHE A 65 1.36 20.03 -1.80
CA PHE A 65 2.77 20.35 -1.71
C PHE A 65 3.61 19.11 -1.98
N THR A 66 4.89 19.31 -2.25
CA THR A 66 5.85 18.22 -2.46
C THR A 66 6.83 18.18 -1.31
N VAL A 67 7.12 16.98 -0.81
CA VAL A 67 8.18 16.73 0.19
C VAL A 67 9.06 15.62 -0.38
N ASP A 68 10.35 15.92 -0.56
CA ASP A 68 11.28 15.07 -1.29
C ASP A 68 10.74 14.66 -2.67
N SER A 69 10.31 13.41 -2.81
CA SER A 69 9.77 12.82 -4.04
C SER A 69 8.27 12.50 -3.95
N TYR A 70 7.62 12.87 -2.85
CA TYR A 70 6.20 12.63 -2.63
C TYR A 70 5.40 13.90 -2.91
N GLU A 71 4.41 13.79 -3.78
CA GLU A 71 3.39 14.82 -3.95
C GLU A 71 2.24 14.49 -3.00
N LEU A 72 1.95 15.37 -2.04
CA LEU A 72 0.88 15.22 -1.07
C LEU A 72 -0.28 16.15 -1.42
N LYS A 73 -1.49 15.67 -1.15
CA LYS A 73 -2.73 16.42 -1.31
C LYS A 73 -3.63 16.18 -0.11
N TYR A 74 -4.08 17.27 0.48
CA TYR A 74 -5.08 17.32 1.52
C TYR A 74 -6.36 17.93 0.96
N ASN A 75 -7.49 17.27 1.21
CA ASN A 75 -8.80 17.79 0.86
C ASN A 75 -9.25 18.84 1.90
N PRO A 76 -10.22 19.70 1.56
CA PRO A 76 -10.72 20.74 2.48
C PRO A 76 -11.24 20.21 3.82
N ILE A 77 -11.64 18.93 3.86
CA ILE A 77 -12.08 18.24 5.07
C ILE A 77 -11.21 17.01 5.24
N ILE A 78 -10.48 16.98 6.35
CA ILE A 78 -9.74 15.80 6.81
C ILE A 78 -10.58 15.16 7.90
N ALA A 79 -10.80 13.85 7.82
CA ALA A 79 -11.64 13.14 8.77
C ALA A 79 -10.99 11.82 9.17
N GLY A 80 -11.34 11.31 10.35
CA GLY A 80 -10.92 10.00 10.79
C GLY A 80 -11.25 9.76 12.26
N LYS A 81 -10.52 8.83 12.87
CA LYS A 81 -10.57 8.55 14.30
C LYS A 81 -9.18 8.65 14.91
N ILE A 82 -9.10 9.20 16.12
CA ILE A 82 -7.85 9.36 16.88
C ILE A 82 -7.90 8.56 18.19
N THR A 83 -6.79 7.90 18.51
CA THR A 83 -6.46 7.34 19.84
C THR A 83 -5.02 7.73 20.18
N SER A 84 -4.56 7.46 21.41
CA SER A 84 -3.25 7.89 21.94
C SER A 84 -2.01 7.50 21.14
N ASN A 85 -2.13 6.67 20.10
CA ASN A 85 -1.03 6.25 19.26
C ASN A 85 -1.44 5.97 17.81
N LYS A 86 -2.70 6.23 17.44
CA LYS A 86 -3.19 5.90 16.11
C LYS A 86 -4.23 6.88 15.58
N LEU A 87 -3.99 7.35 14.37
CA LEU A 87 -4.99 7.92 13.49
C LEU A 87 -5.42 6.83 12.51
N TYR A 88 -6.72 6.59 12.37
CA TYR A 88 -7.23 5.51 11.52
C TYR A 88 -8.59 5.85 10.92
N TYR A 89 -8.97 5.12 9.87
CA TYR A 89 -10.08 5.48 9.00
C TYR A 89 -9.93 6.92 8.45
N LEU A 90 -8.68 7.29 8.18
CA LEU A 90 -8.34 8.59 7.64
C LEU A 90 -8.93 8.76 6.25
N SER A 91 -9.43 9.96 5.99
CA SER A 91 -9.92 10.42 4.71
C SER A 91 -9.52 11.87 4.50
N GLY A 92 -9.33 12.23 3.24
CA GLY A 92 -8.93 13.58 2.84
C GLY A 92 -7.42 13.82 2.81
N ILE A 93 -6.60 12.77 2.88
CA ILE A 93 -5.14 12.85 2.70
C ILE A 93 -4.73 11.83 1.64
N GLU A 94 -4.08 12.30 0.58
CA GLU A 94 -3.64 11.52 -0.57
C GLU A 94 -2.14 11.73 -0.80
N VAL A 95 -1.42 10.66 -1.12
CA VAL A 95 -0.02 10.70 -1.55
C VAL A 95 0.09 10.14 -2.96
N LYS A 96 0.84 10.82 -3.81
CA LYS A 96 1.11 10.36 -5.16
C LYS A 96 2.30 9.42 -5.17
N ILE A 97 2.07 8.20 -5.65
CA ILE A 97 3.12 7.19 -5.84
C ILE A 97 3.12 6.79 -7.32
N ALA A 98 4.12 7.31 -8.04
CA ALA A 98 4.16 7.36 -9.51
C ALA A 98 2.89 7.94 -10.13
N PHE A 99 2.01 7.09 -10.68
CA PHE A 99 0.76 7.49 -11.30
C PHE A 99 -0.46 7.27 -10.39
N PHE A 100 -0.30 6.66 -9.23
CA PHE A 100 -1.42 6.41 -8.32
C PHE A 100 -1.55 7.51 -7.28
N TRP A 101 -2.76 8.02 -7.07
CA TRP A 101 -3.10 8.76 -5.86
C TRP A 101 -3.63 7.77 -4.83
N LEU A 102 -2.84 7.53 -3.78
CA LEU A 102 -3.19 6.60 -2.70
C LEU A 102 -3.69 7.38 -1.50
N LYS A 103 -4.85 6.98 -0.98
CA LYS A 103 -5.38 7.52 0.27
C LYS A 103 -4.53 7.02 1.45
N ILE A 104 -4.08 7.93 2.31
CA ILE A 104 -3.49 7.55 3.59
C ILE A 104 -4.64 7.21 4.53
N VAL A 105 -4.69 5.95 4.99
CA VAL A 105 -5.82 5.42 5.76
C VAL A 105 -5.52 5.30 7.26
N SER A 106 -4.25 5.27 7.64
CA SER A 106 -3.84 5.34 9.04
C SER A 106 -2.42 5.87 9.22
N VAL A 107 -2.19 6.52 10.36
CA VAL A 107 -0.88 6.88 10.86
C VAL A 107 -0.76 6.32 12.27
N THR A 108 0.24 5.47 12.52
CA THR A 108 0.48 4.88 13.84
C THR A 108 1.79 5.41 14.39
N ARG A 109 1.80 5.88 15.63
CA ARG A 109 3.02 6.30 16.31
C ARG A 109 3.60 5.16 17.14
N ASN A 110 4.88 4.87 16.91
CA ASN A 110 5.68 3.93 17.66
C ASN A 110 6.94 4.66 18.17
N ASN A 111 6.86 5.21 19.38
CA ASN A 111 7.92 6.03 19.98
C ASN A 111 8.32 7.24 19.10
N ASP A 112 9.48 7.14 18.45
CA ASP A 112 10.13 8.12 17.59
C ASP A 112 9.84 7.90 16.10
N GLU A 113 9.07 6.88 15.72
CA GLU A 113 8.65 6.62 14.34
C GLU A 113 7.13 6.81 14.16
N LEU A 114 6.76 7.38 13.01
CA LEU A 114 5.40 7.39 12.48
C LEU A 114 5.29 6.44 11.30
N GLU A 115 4.43 5.43 11.42
CA GLU A 115 4.08 4.51 10.35
C GLU A 115 2.85 5.03 9.59
N PHE A 116 3.06 5.48 8.36
CA PHE A 116 1.99 5.87 7.45
C PHE A 116 1.56 4.67 6.61
N SER A 117 0.27 4.38 6.60
CA SER A 117 -0.29 3.27 5.81
C SER A 117 -1.29 3.77 4.77
N VAL A 118 -1.18 3.20 3.58
CA VAL A 118 -2.14 3.29 2.49
C VAL A 118 -3.01 2.02 2.42
N GLY A 119 -3.08 1.24 3.50
CA GLY A 119 -3.89 0.03 3.65
C GLY A 119 -3.15 -1.25 3.29
N PHE A 120 -2.57 -1.31 2.09
CA PHE A 120 -1.84 -2.50 1.61
C PHE A 120 -0.31 -2.37 1.72
N ALA A 121 0.19 -1.18 2.07
CA ALA A 121 1.59 -0.90 2.31
C ALA A 121 1.73 0.16 3.43
N SER A 122 2.90 0.22 4.03
CA SER A 122 3.28 1.26 4.96
C SER A 122 4.73 1.70 4.81
N ALA A 123 5.03 2.90 5.31
CA ALA A 123 6.37 3.45 5.40
C ALA A 123 6.53 4.17 6.75
N ASN A 124 7.71 4.04 7.34
CA ASN A 124 8.07 4.65 8.62
C ASN A 124 8.89 5.92 8.38
N PHE A 125 8.64 6.94 9.20
CA PHE A 125 9.34 8.22 9.17
C PHE A 125 9.61 8.68 10.59
N ASP A 126 10.77 9.30 10.82
CA ASP A 126 11.08 9.88 12.13
C ASP A 126 10.08 10.98 12.50
N VAL A 127 9.61 10.98 13.75
CA VAL A 127 8.70 11.99 14.30
C VAL A 127 9.26 13.40 14.15
N SER A 128 10.59 13.57 14.23
CA SER A 128 11.26 14.87 14.10
C SER A 128 11.01 15.56 12.75
N ASN A 129 10.65 14.79 11.71
CA ASN A 129 10.31 15.33 10.39
C ASN A 129 8.96 16.08 10.38
N PHE A 130 8.19 16.00 11.47
CA PHE A 130 6.84 16.55 11.58
C PHE A 130 6.70 17.55 12.74
N GLU A 131 7.81 18.02 13.33
CA GLU A 131 7.77 19.02 14.41
C GLU A 131 7.18 20.36 13.96
N GLU A 132 7.34 20.70 12.68
CA GLU A 132 6.73 21.87 12.06
C GLU A 132 5.57 21.45 11.15
N SER A 133 4.60 22.34 10.93
CA SER A 133 3.50 22.09 10.00
C SER A 133 3.86 22.49 8.58
N PRO A 134 3.58 21.66 7.55
CA PRO A 134 3.86 22.01 6.17
C PRO A 134 2.93 23.13 5.70
N THR A 135 3.41 23.99 4.82
CA THR A 135 2.60 25.05 4.20
C THR A 135 2.16 24.62 2.80
N CYS A 136 0.91 24.92 2.44
CA CYS A 136 0.40 24.63 1.10
C CYS A 136 1.27 25.30 0.02
N GLY A 137 1.57 24.56 -1.04
CA GLY A 137 2.47 24.98 -2.12
C GLY A 137 3.91 24.54 -1.91
N CYS A 138 4.56 24.99 -0.83
CA CYS A 138 6.01 24.81 -0.62
C CYS A 138 6.41 23.77 0.45
N GLY A 139 5.45 23.15 1.15
CA GLY A 139 5.73 22.09 2.12
C GLY A 139 6.50 22.61 3.33
N PHE A 140 7.61 21.96 3.67
CA PHE A 140 8.47 22.33 4.79
C PHE A 140 9.58 23.34 4.39
N ASP A 141 9.83 23.51 3.09
CA ASP A 141 10.95 24.31 2.56
C ASP A 141 10.55 25.74 2.18
N CYS A 142 9.59 26.34 2.89
CA CYS A 142 9.10 27.69 2.63
C CYS A 142 10.10 28.75 3.11
N VAL A 143 11.29 28.80 2.51
CA VAL A 143 12.31 29.80 2.79
C VAL A 143 12.03 31.04 1.94
N GLY A 144 11.66 32.15 2.59
CA GLY A 144 11.69 33.46 1.94
C GLY A 144 13.11 33.75 1.44
N TYR A 145 13.26 34.20 0.19
CA TYR A 145 14.55 34.55 -0.40
C TYR A 145 15.36 35.49 0.52
N GLY A 146 16.38 34.95 1.18
CA GLY A 146 17.25 35.70 2.08
C GLY A 146 18.37 34.85 2.69
N ASN A 147 19.49 34.77 1.97
CA ASN A 147 20.86 34.46 2.41
C ASN A 147 21.27 32.99 2.71
N ALA A 148 21.92 32.42 1.70
CA ALA A 148 23.21 31.69 1.73
C ALA A 148 23.52 30.67 2.84
N ALA A 149 23.53 29.40 2.40
CA ALA A 149 24.57 28.37 2.56
C ALA A 149 25.04 27.94 3.97
N MET A 150 24.81 26.65 4.31
CA MET A 150 25.89 25.73 4.70
C MET A 150 25.47 24.25 4.73
N LYS A 151 25.99 23.49 3.75
CA LYS A 151 26.68 22.18 3.82
C LYS A 151 26.42 21.26 5.04
N GLY A 152 25.99 20.03 4.78
CA GLY A 152 26.01 18.90 5.74
C GLY A 152 26.27 17.56 5.03
N THR A 153 27.35 16.90 5.42
CA THR A 153 27.99 15.74 4.77
C THR A 153 27.43 14.37 5.21
N THR A 154 27.40 13.44 4.26
CA THR A 154 27.31 11.98 4.42
C THR A 154 28.18 11.41 5.55
N LYS A 155 27.60 10.56 6.40
CA LYS A 155 28.34 9.63 7.25
C LYS A 155 27.69 8.24 7.19
N LEU A 156 28.36 7.33 6.49
CA LEU A 156 28.08 5.89 6.52
C LEU A 156 28.23 5.36 7.95
N SER A 157 27.23 4.62 8.41
CA SER A 157 27.33 3.78 9.60
C SER A 157 27.18 2.32 9.17
N ASN A 158 28.30 1.60 9.14
CA ASN A 158 28.32 0.14 9.02
C ASN A 158 27.94 -0.46 10.37
N ARG A 159 26.84 -1.21 10.42
CA ARG A 159 26.52 -2.08 11.56
C ARG A 159 26.53 -3.54 11.08
N LEU A 160 27.58 -4.25 11.47
CA LEU A 160 27.69 -5.70 11.40
C LEU A 160 26.63 -6.34 12.30
N VAL A 161 25.75 -7.15 11.72
CA VAL A 161 24.88 -8.06 12.47
C VAL A 161 25.53 -9.45 12.45
N SER A 162 25.90 -9.92 13.64
CA SER A 162 26.39 -11.27 13.87
C SER A 162 25.22 -12.26 13.91
N PHE A 163 25.30 -13.31 13.09
CA PHE A 163 24.35 -14.43 13.12
C PHE A 163 24.87 -15.52 14.07
N SER A 164 24.14 -15.76 15.15
CA SER A 164 24.37 -16.86 16.09
C SER A 164 23.68 -18.13 15.59
N SER A 165 24.48 -19.14 15.23
CA SER A 165 24.03 -20.48 14.86
C SER A 165 23.80 -21.32 16.12
N LYS A 166 22.56 -21.75 16.37
CA LYS A 166 22.22 -22.68 17.46
C LYS A 166 21.87 -24.05 16.87
N ASN A 167 22.89 -24.89 16.83
CA ASN A 167 22.83 -26.29 16.44
C ASN A 167 22.08 -27.10 17.51
N ARG A 168 21.00 -27.80 17.14
CA ARG A 168 20.24 -28.67 18.06
C ARG A 168 20.35 -30.13 17.59
N LYS A 169 21.23 -30.86 18.25
CA LYS A 169 21.45 -32.31 18.15
C LYS A 169 20.26 -33.04 18.77
N THR A 170 19.55 -33.85 18.00
CA THR A 170 18.49 -34.75 18.50
C THR A 170 18.98 -36.18 18.44
N ARG A 171 18.81 -36.87 19.57
CA ARG A 171 19.23 -38.24 19.85
C ARG A 171 18.25 -39.21 19.15
N ILE A 172 18.80 -40.17 18.42
CA ILE A 172 18.08 -41.31 17.83
C ILE A 172 17.94 -42.36 18.93
N GLU A 173 16.71 -42.68 19.32
CA GLU A 173 16.40 -43.85 20.13
C GLU A 173 15.74 -44.90 19.24
N THR A 174 16.41 -46.04 19.16
CA THR A 174 15.93 -47.30 18.61
C THR A 174 14.86 -47.90 19.52
N MET A 175 13.79 -48.48 18.96
CA MET A 175 13.26 -49.79 19.38
C MET A 175 12.08 -50.31 18.54
N SER A 176 12.11 -51.64 18.39
CA SER A 176 10.99 -52.58 18.24
C SER A 176 10.52 -52.98 16.83
N HIS A 177 11.03 -54.12 16.38
CA HIS A 177 10.79 -54.80 15.10
C HIS A 177 9.42 -55.50 14.97
N THR A 178 8.46 -55.28 15.87
CA THR A 178 7.17 -56.01 15.85
C THR A 178 5.97 -55.17 15.42
N ALA A 179 6.13 -53.87 15.14
CA ALA A 179 5.04 -52.98 14.68
C ALA A 179 4.99 -52.76 13.15
N ILE A 180 6.00 -53.22 12.40
CA ILE A 180 6.14 -52.96 10.95
C ILE A 180 5.23 -53.88 10.11
N LEU A 181 4.81 -55.03 10.62
CA LEU A 181 4.00 -55.99 9.85
C LEU A 181 2.50 -55.69 9.84
N ILE A 182 1.99 -54.85 10.75
CA ILE A 182 0.56 -54.51 10.83
C ILE A 182 0.22 -53.21 10.07
N ALA A 183 1.19 -52.31 9.88
CA ALA A 183 1.03 -51.08 9.09
C ALA A 183 0.96 -51.32 7.56
N VAL A 184 1.56 -52.42 7.08
CA VAL A 184 1.58 -52.77 5.64
C VAL A 184 0.24 -53.35 5.17
N ALA A 185 -0.51 -54.03 6.05
CA ALA A 185 -1.79 -54.64 5.69
C ALA A 185 -2.95 -53.61 5.57
N VAL A 186 -2.86 -52.47 6.25
CA VAL A 186 -3.88 -51.40 6.19
C VAL A 186 -3.63 -50.44 5.01
N ALA A 187 -2.38 -50.33 4.53
CA ALA A 187 -2.02 -49.51 3.37
C ALA A 187 -2.50 -50.10 2.03
N VAL A 188 -2.74 -51.42 1.94
CA VAL A 188 -3.18 -52.07 0.69
C VAL A 188 -4.70 -51.95 0.46
N VAL A 189 -5.49 -51.75 1.52
CA VAL A 189 -6.96 -51.61 1.41
C VAL A 189 -7.39 -50.16 1.16
N MET A 190 -6.55 -49.17 1.49
CA MET A 190 -6.75 -47.74 1.19
C MET A 190 -6.21 -47.27 -0.17
N LEU A 191 -5.80 -48.19 -1.05
CA LEU A 191 -5.37 -47.89 -2.43
C LEU A 191 -6.50 -48.00 -3.47
N SER A 192 -7.76 -48.23 -3.04
CA SER A 192 -8.91 -48.42 -3.92
C SER A 192 -9.77 -47.17 -4.14
N GLN A 193 -9.33 -45.97 -3.72
CA GLN A 193 -10.02 -44.70 -3.98
C GLN A 193 -9.13 -43.57 -4.50
N LEU A 194 -8.15 -43.88 -5.37
CA LEU A 194 -7.44 -42.84 -6.12
C LEU A 194 -7.95 -42.75 -7.57
N ALA A 195 -8.46 -41.55 -7.86
CA ALA A 195 -8.53 -40.90 -9.16
C ALA A 195 -9.47 -41.51 -10.21
N THR A 196 -10.72 -41.02 -10.20
CA THR A 196 -11.34 -40.61 -11.48
C THR A 196 -10.64 -39.33 -11.93
N SER A 197 -9.42 -39.45 -12.45
CA SER A 197 -8.88 -38.41 -13.31
C SER A 197 -9.64 -38.52 -14.62
N SER A 198 -10.58 -37.60 -14.85
CA SER A 198 -11.02 -37.30 -16.22
C SER A 198 -9.76 -37.14 -17.07
N PRO A 199 -9.71 -37.67 -18.30
CA PRO A 199 -8.65 -37.31 -19.21
C PRO A 199 -8.82 -35.81 -19.45
N ASP A 200 -8.01 -35.01 -18.76
CA ASP A 200 -7.87 -33.61 -19.10
C ASP A 200 -7.42 -33.64 -20.56
N VAL A 201 -8.30 -33.16 -21.44
CA VAL A 201 -7.98 -32.99 -22.84
C VAL A 201 -6.74 -32.11 -22.80
N GLU A 202 -5.59 -32.67 -23.19
CA GLU A 202 -4.33 -31.96 -23.24
C GLU A 202 -4.54 -30.78 -24.20
N ASP A 203 -4.95 -29.65 -23.63
CA ASP A 203 -5.34 -28.48 -24.36
C ASP A 203 -4.04 -27.89 -24.90
N LYS A 204 -3.75 -28.22 -26.15
CA LYS A 204 -2.51 -27.85 -26.86
C LYS A 204 -2.30 -26.35 -26.95
N ARG A 205 -3.28 -25.54 -26.53
CA ARG A 205 -3.17 -24.09 -26.45
C ARG A 205 -2.12 -23.68 -25.43
N SER A 206 -1.53 -22.53 -25.67
CA SER A 206 -0.66 -21.87 -24.70
C SER A 206 -1.48 -21.02 -23.72
N ALA A 207 -0.89 -20.69 -22.57
CA ALA A 207 -1.50 -19.73 -21.63
C ALA A 207 -1.80 -18.37 -22.27
N TYR A 208 -1.01 -17.97 -23.27
CA TYR A 208 -1.19 -16.71 -24.00
C TYR A 208 -2.45 -16.72 -24.87
N GLU A 209 -2.73 -17.84 -25.53
CA GLU A 209 -3.97 -18.01 -26.32
C GLU A 209 -5.19 -18.07 -25.41
N VAL A 210 -5.06 -18.71 -24.25
CA VAL A 210 -6.11 -18.71 -23.23
C VAL A 210 -6.46 -17.28 -22.77
N LEU A 211 -5.48 -16.40 -22.57
CA LEU A 211 -5.77 -14.99 -22.24
C LEU A 211 -6.62 -14.33 -23.35
N GLN A 212 -6.28 -14.59 -24.61
CA GLN A 212 -6.98 -14.01 -25.76
C GLN A 212 -8.42 -14.53 -25.88
N ASP A 213 -8.68 -15.80 -25.53
CA ASP A 213 -10.04 -16.36 -25.46
C ASP A 213 -10.96 -15.57 -24.49
N PHE A 214 -10.37 -14.91 -23.49
CA PHE A 214 -11.07 -14.04 -22.53
C PHE A 214 -10.89 -12.54 -22.82
N ASP A 215 -10.50 -12.17 -24.04
CA ASP A 215 -10.32 -10.80 -24.51
C ASP A 215 -9.22 -10.00 -23.78
N LEU A 216 -8.23 -10.72 -23.23
CA LEU A 216 -7.04 -10.14 -22.60
C LEU A 216 -5.82 -10.32 -23.50
N PRO A 217 -4.96 -9.30 -23.66
CA PRO A 217 -3.77 -9.43 -24.50
C PRO A 217 -2.71 -10.32 -23.86
N MET A 218 -2.00 -11.06 -24.71
CA MET A 218 -0.96 -12.00 -24.30
C MET A 218 0.19 -11.37 -23.49
N GLY A 219 0.50 -10.08 -23.72
CA GLY A 219 1.59 -9.37 -23.05
C GLY A 219 1.34 -8.98 -21.59
N ILE A 220 0.20 -9.36 -21.01
CA ILE A 220 0.02 -9.37 -19.55
C ILE A 220 0.99 -10.37 -18.89
N LEU A 221 1.36 -11.45 -19.60
CA LEU A 221 2.33 -12.43 -19.13
C LEU A 221 3.67 -12.27 -19.85
N PRO A 222 4.80 -12.39 -19.13
CA PRO A 222 6.10 -12.46 -19.77
C PRO A 222 6.26 -13.76 -20.56
N LYS A 223 7.17 -13.74 -21.55
CA LYS A 223 7.57 -14.94 -22.29
C LYS A 223 8.16 -15.98 -21.34
N GLY A 224 7.87 -17.25 -21.60
CA GLY A 224 8.42 -18.39 -20.85
C GLY A 224 7.44 -19.13 -19.94
N VAL A 225 6.14 -18.82 -20.00
CA VAL A 225 5.11 -19.70 -19.43
C VAL A 225 5.24 -21.09 -20.07
N ASN A 226 5.45 -22.11 -19.24
CA ASN A 226 5.69 -23.49 -19.69
C ASN A 226 4.42 -24.37 -19.61
N SER A 227 3.53 -24.08 -18.67
CA SER A 227 2.25 -24.74 -18.48
C SER A 227 1.24 -23.81 -17.83
N TYR A 228 -0.03 -24.18 -17.90
CA TYR A 228 -1.13 -23.48 -17.24
C TYR A 228 -2.18 -24.49 -16.77
N GLU A 229 -3.01 -24.06 -15.85
CA GLU A 229 -4.22 -24.77 -15.43
C GLU A 229 -5.41 -23.81 -15.58
N LEU A 230 -6.51 -24.27 -16.18
CA LEU A 230 -7.74 -23.49 -16.29
C LEU A 230 -8.95 -24.34 -15.92
N ASP A 231 -9.62 -23.96 -14.83
CA ASP A 231 -10.94 -24.46 -14.51
C ASP A 231 -11.99 -23.58 -15.20
N ARG A 232 -12.49 -24.02 -16.36
CA ARG A 232 -13.49 -23.28 -17.15
C ARG A 232 -14.82 -23.07 -16.41
N SER A 233 -15.12 -23.82 -15.36
CA SER A 233 -16.39 -23.73 -14.64
C SER A 233 -16.44 -22.51 -13.71
N ASN A 234 -15.30 -22.13 -13.12
CA ASN A 234 -15.19 -21.06 -12.15
C ASN A 234 -14.14 -19.99 -12.51
N GLY A 235 -13.41 -20.18 -13.62
CA GLY A 235 -12.39 -19.28 -14.12
C GLY A 235 -11.07 -19.35 -13.37
N ARG A 236 -10.85 -20.30 -12.46
CA ARG A 236 -9.58 -20.42 -11.74
C ARG A 236 -8.46 -20.70 -12.73
N PHE A 237 -7.45 -19.84 -12.72
CA PHE A 237 -6.36 -19.85 -13.68
C PHE A 237 -5.01 -19.84 -12.98
N TYR A 238 -4.10 -20.68 -13.44
CA TYR A 238 -2.70 -20.69 -13.04
C TYR A 238 -1.80 -20.65 -14.27
N ALA A 239 -0.71 -19.89 -14.20
CA ALA A 239 0.36 -19.90 -15.21
C ALA A 239 1.70 -20.15 -14.52
N HIS A 240 2.47 -21.10 -15.05
CA HIS A 240 3.73 -21.56 -14.45
C HIS A 240 4.94 -21.18 -15.29
N PHE A 241 6.02 -20.85 -14.61
CA PHE A 241 7.35 -20.61 -15.17
C PHE A 241 8.35 -21.51 -14.44
N ASN A 242 9.50 -21.77 -15.06
CA ASN A 242 10.60 -22.49 -14.42
C ASN A 242 11.30 -21.71 -13.28
N GLY A 243 10.92 -20.45 -13.05
CA GLY A 243 11.50 -19.59 -12.01
C GLY A 243 10.80 -18.22 -11.92
N SER A 244 11.27 -17.35 -11.02
CA SER A 244 10.78 -15.97 -11.00
C SER A 244 11.32 -15.17 -12.19
N CYS A 245 10.51 -14.25 -12.70
CA CYS A 245 10.87 -13.36 -13.80
C CYS A 245 10.87 -11.91 -13.30
N SER A 246 11.89 -11.13 -13.64
CA SER A 246 11.93 -9.70 -13.30
C SER A 246 12.53 -8.90 -14.44
N PHE A 247 11.98 -7.72 -14.69
CA PHE A 247 12.48 -6.78 -15.71
C PHE A 247 12.06 -5.35 -15.36
N SER A 248 12.79 -4.39 -15.91
CA SER A 248 12.43 -2.99 -15.81
C SER A 248 11.68 -2.53 -17.05
N LEU A 249 10.72 -1.65 -16.86
CA LEU A 249 10.09 -0.88 -17.94
C LEU A 249 10.59 0.57 -17.89
N GLU A 250 10.27 1.34 -18.92
CA GLU A 250 10.50 2.77 -18.90
C GLU A 250 9.77 3.46 -17.75
N GLY A 251 10.34 4.54 -17.20
CA GLY A 251 9.74 5.28 -16.09
C GLY A 251 10.04 4.70 -14.70
N SER A 252 11.11 3.91 -14.56
CA SER A 252 11.62 3.32 -13.30
C SER A 252 10.80 2.17 -12.71
N TYR A 253 9.77 1.68 -13.41
CA TYR A 253 8.99 0.53 -12.96
C TYR A 253 9.83 -0.74 -13.03
N GLN A 254 9.87 -1.50 -11.94
CA GLN A 254 10.44 -2.85 -11.93
C GLN A 254 9.31 -3.84 -11.71
N LEU A 255 9.08 -4.72 -12.66
CA LEU A 255 8.11 -5.79 -12.53
C LEU A 255 8.78 -7.05 -12.02
N LYS A 256 8.07 -7.78 -11.16
CA LYS A 256 8.46 -9.07 -10.66
C LYS A 256 7.28 -10.02 -10.73
N TYR A 257 7.51 -11.13 -11.41
CA TYR A 257 6.61 -12.26 -11.51
C TYR A 257 7.21 -13.44 -10.73
N LYS A 258 6.38 -14.12 -9.94
CA LYS A 258 6.74 -15.39 -9.29
C LYS A 258 6.70 -16.51 -10.33
N SER A 259 7.25 -17.67 -9.96
CA SER A 259 7.20 -18.89 -10.78
C SER A 259 5.78 -19.41 -11.00
N THR A 260 4.81 -18.97 -10.20
CA THR A 260 3.41 -19.27 -10.38
C THR A 260 2.60 -18.00 -10.20
N ILE A 261 1.79 -17.71 -11.21
CA ILE A 261 0.78 -16.66 -11.19
C ILE A 261 -0.55 -17.38 -11.05
N SER A 262 -1.44 -16.84 -10.22
CA SER A 262 -2.78 -17.40 -10.06
C SER A 262 -3.82 -16.30 -9.96
N GLY A 263 -5.05 -16.63 -10.31
CA GLY A 263 -6.18 -15.73 -10.19
C GLY A 263 -7.45 -16.37 -10.72
N TYR A 264 -8.45 -15.53 -10.98
CA TYR A 264 -9.71 -15.92 -11.63
C TYR A 264 -9.86 -15.10 -12.91
N ILE A 265 -9.81 -15.79 -14.04
CA ILE A 265 -10.00 -15.23 -15.37
C ILE A 265 -11.46 -15.33 -15.78
N SER A 266 -11.93 -14.28 -16.42
CA SER A 266 -13.20 -14.25 -17.14
C SER A 266 -13.12 -13.16 -18.19
N LYS A 267 -14.17 -13.01 -19.01
CA LYS A 267 -14.16 -12.04 -20.10
C LYS A 267 -13.74 -10.65 -19.58
N ASP A 268 -12.75 -10.06 -20.24
CA ASP A 268 -12.18 -8.73 -19.99
C ASP A 268 -11.45 -8.58 -18.64
N LYS A 269 -11.29 -9.63 -17.82
CA LYS A 269 -10.74 -9.46 -16.47
C LYS A 269 -9.95 -10.64 -15.92
N LEU A 270 -8.93 -10.30 -15.13
CA LEU A 270 -8.17 -11.20 -14.29
C LEU A 270 -8.18 -10.67 -12.86
N THR A 271 -8.84 -11.39 -11.96
CA THR A 271 -9.11 -10.92 -10.59
C THR A 271 -8.43 -11.81 -9.55
N LYS A 272 -8.25 -11.28 -8.33
CA LYS A 272 -7.52 -11.95 -7.23
C LYS A 272 -6.15 -12.47 -7.69
N LEU A 273 -5.50 -11.69 -8.53
CA LEU A 273 -4.21 -11.99 -9.11
C LEU A 273 -3.16 -12.08 -8.02
N THR A 274 -2.36 -13.13 -8.06
CA THR A 274 -1.20 -13.30 -7.18
C THR A 274 0.02 -13.63 -8.01
N GLY A 275 1.19 -13.30 -7.47
CA GLY A 275 2.46 -13.60 -8.11
C GLY A 275 2.95 -12.52 -9.07
N VAL A 276 2.25 -11.38 -9.19
CA VAL A 276 2.71 -10.21 -9.96
C VAL A 276 2.87 -9.02 -9.03
N SER A 277 4.03 -8.39 -9.07
CA SER A 277 4.34 -7.21 -8.27
C SER A 277 5.05 -6.15 -9.10
N VAL A 278 4.75 -4.88 -8.84
CA VAL A 278 5.44 -3.73 -9.42
C VAL A 278 6.16 -2.96 -8.32
N LYS A 279 7.40 -2.57 -8.58
CA LYS A 279 8.14 -1.65 -7.74
C LYS A 279 7.84 -0.23 -8.16
N VAL A 280 7.38 0.57 -7.21
CA VAL A 280 7.19 2.00 -7.38
C VAL A 280 7.97 2.72 -6.30
N LEU A 281 8.94 3.55 -6.70
CA LEU A 281 9.95 4.13 -5.82
C LEU A 281 10.71 3.03 -5.03
N PHE A 282 10.40 2.85 -3.75
CA PHE A 282 10.99 1.84 -2.84
C PHE A 282 9.98 0.76 -2.39
N LEU A 283 8.72 0.84 -2.81
CA LEU A 283 7.65 -0.09 -2.40
C LEU A 283 7.35 -1.12 -3.48
N TRP A 284 7.22 -2.39 -3.07
CA TRP A 284 6.70 -3.45 -3.94
C TRP A 284 5.20 -3.60 -3.70
N LEU A 285 4.41 -3.33 -4.73
CA LEU A 285 2.95 -3.41 -4.69
C LEU A 285 2.49 -4.63 -5.49
N ASN A 286 1.58 -5.42 -4.94
CA ASN A 286 1.00 -6.54 -5.65
C ASN A 286 -0.07 -6.04 -6.61
N ILE A 287 0.00 -6.48 -7.87
CA ILE A 287 -1.08 -6.28 -8.82
C ILE A 287 -2.10 -7.38 -8.55
N VAL A 288 -3.29 -6.99 -8.11
CA VAL A 288 -4.35 -7.91 -7.66
C VAL A 288 -5.46 -8.06 -8.69
N GLU A 289 -5.53 -7.15 -9.67
CA GLU A 289 -6.53 -7.18 -10.71
C GLU A 289 -6.02 -6.51 -11.99
N VAL A 290 -6.45 -7.05 -13.12
CA VAL A 290 -6.33 -6.44 -14.45
C VAL A 290 -7.70 -6.46 -15.10
N VAL A 291 -8.21 -5.31 -15.52
CA VAL A 291 -9.50 -5.18 -16.21
C VAL A 291 -9.26 -4.48 -17.54
N ARG A 292 -9.88 -4.98 -18.60
CA ARG A 292 -9.94 -4.30 -19.89
C ARG A 292 -11.19 -3.44 -19.95
N ASP A 293 -11.00 -2.17 -20.29
CA ASP A 293 -12.07 -1.23 -20.60
C ASP A 293 -11.80 -0.62 -21.98
N GLY A 294 -12.49 -1.16 -22.99
CA GLY A 294 -12.32 -0.77 -24.39
C GLY A 294 -10.88 -0.98 -24.90
N ASN A 295 -10.17 0.13 -25.09
CA ASN A 295 -8.79 0.17 -25.59
C ASN A 295 -7.74 0.33 -24.49
N ASP A 296 -8.17 0.32 -23.23
CA ASP A 296 -7.31 0.46 -22.07
C ASP A 296 -7.33 -0.80 -21.21
N LEU A 297 -6.20 -1.04 -20.54
CA LEU A 297 -6.05 -2.00 -19.47
C LEU A 297 -5.81 -1.25 -18.17
N GLU A 298 -6.70 -1.47 -17.22
CA GLU A 298 -6.63 -0.98 -15.85
C GLU A 298 -5.93 -2.02 -14.97
N PHE A 299 -4.84 -1.62 -14.33
CA PHE A 299 -4.08 -2.45 -13.39
C PHE A 299 -4.30 -1.94 -11.97
N SER A 300 -4.81 -2.80 -11.10
CA SER A 300 -5.16 -2.43 -9.72
C SER A 300 -4.21 -3.06 -8.71
N VAL A 301 -3.82 -2.26 -7.71
CA VAL A 301 -3.07 -2.70 -6.52
C VAL A 301 -3.98 -2.81 -5.28
N GLY A 302 -5.29 -2.86 -5.50
CA GLY A 302 -6.33 -2.99 -4.48
C GLY A 302 -7.07 -1.68 -4.25
N LEU A 303 -6.40 -0.68 -3.67
CA LEU A 303 -7.02 0.62 -3.35
C LEU A 303 -6.76 1.71 -4.38
N ALA A 304 -6.04 1.39 -5.45
CA ALA A 304 -5.83 2.28 -6.58
C ALA A 304 -5.56 1.48 -7.85
N SER A 305 -5.78 2.15 -8.98
CA SER A 305 -5.61 1.59 -10.29
C SER A 305 -4.98 2.59 -11.26
N ALA A 306 -4.50 2.06 -12.39
CA ALA A 306 -3.95 2.87 -13.45
C ALA A 306 -4.19 2.25 -14.81
N SER A 307 -4.45 3.13 -15.77
CA SER A 307 -4.87 2.75 -17.11
C SER A 307 -3.73 2.91 -18.12
N PHE A 308 -3.56 1.89 -18.95
CA PHE A 308 -2.56 1.86 -20.01
C PHE A 308 -3.23 1.41 -21.31
N SER A 309 -2.83 2.00 -22.43
CA SER A 309 -3.34 1.53 -23.72
C SER A 309 -3.00 0.07 -23.96
N ILE A 310 -3.97 -0.70 -24.47
CA ILE A 310 -3.83 -2.11 -24.80
C ILE A 310 -2.69 -2.38 -25.79
N ASP A 311 -2.36 -1.39 -26.63
CA ASP A 311 -1.23 -1.43 -27.58
C ASP A 311 0.10 -1.80 -26.92
N ASN A 312 0.29 -1.44 -25.65
CA ASN A 312 1.51 -1.73 -24.90
C ASN A 312 1.68 -3.23 -24.60
N PHE A 313 0.63 -4.05 -24.75
CA PHE A 313 0.55 -5.44 -24.29
C PHE A 313 0.37 -6.46 -25.41
N PHE A 314 0.47 -6.05 -26.69
CA PHE A 314 0.45 -7.02 -27.80
C PHE A 314 1.72 -7.86 -27.89
N GLU A 315 2.82 -7.39 -27.29
CA GLU A 315 4.08 -8.14 -27.21
C GLU A 315 4.35 -8.59 -25.77
N CYS A 316 4.70 -9.87 -25.60
CA CYS A 316 5.10 -10.40 -24.31
C CYS A 316 6.51 -9.89 -23.91
N PRO A 317 6.68 -9.29 -22.72
CA PRO A 317 8.00 -8.91 -22.21
C PRO A 317 8.85 -10.15 -21.91
N GLN A 318 10.17 -10.02 -21.96
CA GLN A 318 11.08 -11.09 -21.59
C GLN A 318 11.72 -10.81 -20.24
N CYS A 319 12.06 -11.86 -19.51
CA CYS A 319 12.78 -11.74 -18.25
C CYS A 319 14.15 -11.08 -18.46
N GLY A 320 14.56 -10.22 -17.53
CA GLY A 320 15.78 -9.43 -17.60
C GLY A 320 15.59 -8.13 -18.39
N CYS A 321 15.31 -8.22 -19.69
CA CYS A 321 15.35 -7.08 -20.63
C CYS A 321 13.98 -6.45 -20.99
N GLY A 322 12.86 -7.04 -20.53
CA GLY A 322 11.53 -6.50 -20.76
C GLY A 322 11.15 -6.51 -22.25
N LEU A 323 10.74 -5.36 -22.78
CA LEU A 323 10.41 -5.19 -24.21
C LEU A 323 11.63 -4.81 -25.07
N ASN A 324 12.80 -4.54 -24.46
CA ASN A 324 13.96 -3.94 -25.13
C ASN A 324 15.12 -4.93 -25.39
N CYS A 325 14.81 -6.22 -25.58
CA CYS A 325 15.83 -7.28 -25.70
C CYS A 325 16.65 -7.25 -27.01
N ASN A 326 16.25 -6.42 -27.97
CA ASN A 326 16.94 -6.24 -29.25
C ASN A 326 17.67 -4.87 -29.29
N ASN A 327 18.57 -4.63 -28.34
CA ASN A 327 19.65 -3.61 -28.32
C ASN A 327 19.50 -2.27 -29.07
N GLY A 328 18.30 -1.66 -29.22
CA GLY A 328 18.19 -0.43 -30.01
C GLY A 328 16.87 0.34 -30.11
N GLN A 329 15.74 -0.10 -29.56
CA GLN A 329 14.53 0.73 -29.54
C GLN A 329 13.87 0.71 -28.17
N VAL A 330 13.98 1.85 -27.49
CA VAL A 330 13.34 2.16 -26.21
C VAL A 330 11.88 2.53 -26.55
N ARG A 331 10.95 1.58 -26.36
CA ARG A 331 9.52 1.80 -26.64
C ARG A 331 8.82 2.47 -25.44
N LYS A 332 8.45 3.73 -25.63
CA LYS A 332 7.66 4.49 -24.64
C LYS A 332 6.31 3.83 -24.40
N LEU A 333 6.03 3.48 -23.14
CA LEU A 333 4.69 3.08 -22.69
C LEU A 333 3.73 4.25 -22.89
N LYS A 334 2.65 4.02 -23.64
CA LYS A 334 1.57 5.00 -23.79
C LYS A 334 0.68 4.93 -22.55
N PHE A 335 0.81 5.93 -21.69
CA PHE A 335 0.00 6.10 -20.49
C PHE A 335 -1.23 6.94 -20.79
N ASN A 336 -2.41 6.46 -20.40
CA ASN A 336 -3.63 7.25 -20.42
C ASN A 336 -3.88 7.75 -19.00
N PRO A 337 -3.86 9.07 -18.75
CA PRO A 337 -4.01 9.64 -17.42
C PRO A 337 -5.46 9.53 -16.94
N SER A 338 -5.85 8.32 -16.57
CA SER A 338 -7.11 8.01 -15.90
C SER A 338 -6.72 7.26 -14.62
N VAL A 339 -6.63 8.01 -13.52
CA VAL A 339 -6.34 7.48 -12.18
C VAL A 339 -7.65 7.47 -11.44
N SER A 340 -8.19 6.27 -11.23
CA SER A 340 -9.41 6.07 -10.45
C SER A 340 -9.00 5.56 -9.08
N SER A 341 -9.18 6.39 -8.06
CA SER A 341 -9.05 5.96 -6.66
C SER A 341 -10.44 5.59 -6.17
N ILE A 342 -10.64 4.31 -5.81
CA ILE A 342 -11.91 3.80 -5.26
C ILE A 342 -12.12 4.33 -3.85
#